data_AF-A0A7D7KM17-F1
#
_entry.id   AF-A0A7D7KM17-F1
#
_cell.length_a   1.000
_cell.length_b   1.000
_cell.length_c   1.000
_cell.angle_alpha   90.00
_cell.angle_beta   90.00
_cell.angle_gamma   90.00
#
_symmetry.space_group_name_H-M   'P 1'
#
loop_
_entity.id
_entity.type
_entity.pdbx_description
1 polymer ?
#
loop_
_entity_poly.entity_id
_entity_poly.type
_entity_poly.pdbx_seq_one_letter_code
_entity_poly.pdbx_strand_id
1 'polypeptide(L)'
;MACSALGRTADARAEQAAFEAAAARVPADWKVGNNPAPAVLDLARHMLEGELLWREGDRAGAFAALEAGARLEDEMVYDEPPGWMQPVRHAWGALLMADDRPVEAEQVYRDDPERHPDNGWSLLGLREALEAQGRTGEADQADAALTRAWFRAEVEPRSSCFCEPGAALP
;
A
#
# COMPACT_ATOMS: atom_id res chain seq x y z
N MET A 1 -8.95 6.17 -4.49
CA MET A 1 -7.66 5.64 -4.96
C MET A 1 -7.44 5.97 -6.44
N ALA A 2 -8.18 5.39 -7.41
CA ALA A 2 -7.96 5.65 -8.85
C ALA A 2 -7.97 7.14 -9.28
N CYS A 3 -8.94 7.95 -8.82
CA CYS A 3 -8.96 9.39 -9.12
C CYS A 3 -7.70 10.10 -8.62
N SER A 4 -7.20 9.74 -7.43
CA SER A 4 -5.91 10.25 -6.92
C SER A 4 -4.76 9.79 -7.79
N ALA A 5 -4.70 8.49 -8.13
CA ALA A 5 -3.67 7.92 -9.00
C ALA A 5 -3.58 8.60 -10.38
N LEU A 6 -4.69 9.13 -10.89
CA LEU A 6 -4.76 9.89 -12.14
C LEU A 6 -4.56 11.41 -11.99
N GLY A 7 -4.27 11.90 -10.78
CA GLY A 7 -4.11 13.33 -10.49
C GLY A 7 -5.42 14.13 -10.43
N ARG A 8 -6.58 13.46 -10.46
CA ARG A 8 -7.91 14.06 -10.37
C ARG A 8 -8.32 14.26 -8.91
N THR A 9 -7.59 15.11 -8.17
CA THR A 9 -7.74 15.27 -6.71
C THR A 9 -9.12 15.79 -6.30
N ALA A 10 -9.72 16.69 -7.08
CA ALA A 10 -11.09 17.17 -6.83
C ALA A 10 -12.13 16.03 -6.91
N ASP A 11 -12.02 15.17 -7.92
CA ASP A 11 -12.89 13.99 -8.04
C ASP A 11 -12.60 12.98 -6.94
N ALA A 12 -11.34 12.81 -6.55
CA ALA A 12 -10.96 11.94 -5.44
C ALA A 12 -11.57 12.40 -4.10
N ARG A 13 -11.59 13.71 -3.82
CA ARG A 13 -12.27 14.28 -2.64
C ARG A 13 -13.79 14.08 -2.69
N ALA A 14 -14.40 14.19 -3.86
CA ALA A 14 -15.84 13.92 -4.03
C ALA A 14 -16.18 12.44 -3.76
N GLU A 15 -15.39 11.52 -4.31
CA GLU A 15 -15.54 10.07 -4.06
C GLU A 15 -15.25 9.71 -2.59
N GLN A 16 -14.29 10.37 -1.95
CA GLN A 16 -14.02 10.20 -0.53
C GLN A 16 -15.24 10.64 0.32
N ALA A 17 -15.85 11.77 0.01
CA ALA A 17 -17.06 12.21 0.72
C ALA A 17 -18.23 11.22 0.53
N ALA A 18 -18.36 10.64 -0.67
CA ALA A 18 -19.35 9.58 -0.93
C ALA A 18 -19.04 8.29 -0.14
N PHE A 19 -17.77 7.92 -0.05
CA PHE A 19 -17.30 6.82 0.79
C PHE A 19 -17.66 7.05 2.27
N GLU A 20 -17.39 8.23 2.84
CA GLU A 20 -17.73 8.54 4.23
C GLU A 20 -19.24 8.42 4.50
N ALA A 21 -20.06 8.97 3.60
CA ALA A 21 -21.52 8.89 3.70
C ALA A 21 -22.03 7.43 3.62
N ALA A 22 -21.39 6.58 2.82
CA ALA A 22 -21.73 5.17 2.72
C ALA A 22 -21.25 4.37 3.95
N ALA A 23 -20.02 4.61 4.40
CA ALA A 23 -19.42 3.95 5.57
C ALA A 23 -20.23 4.21 6.84
N ALA A 24 -20.73 5.43 7.04
CA ALA A 24 -21.58 5.79 8.17
C ALA A 24 -22.91 5.03 8.24
N ARG A 25 -23.33 4.38 7.14
CA ARG A 25 -24.56 3.57 7.08
C ARG A 25 -24.30 2.08 7.32
N VAL A 26 -23.05 1.66 7.44
CA VAL A 26 -22.69 0.27 7.69
C VAL A 26 -22.95 -0.07 9.17
N PRO A 27 -23.79 -1.08 9.47
CA PRO A 27 -24.03 -1.49 10.85
C PRO A 27 -22.75 -1.93 11.56
N ALA A 28 -22.63 -1.61 12.84
CA ALA A 28 -21.43 -1.89 13.62
C ALA A 28 -21.16 -3.40 13.85
N ASP A 29 -22.20 -4.23 13.72
CA ASP A 29 -22.13 -5.69 13.89
C ASP A 29 -21.83 -6.44 12.60
N TRP A 30 -21.77 -5.76 11.46
CA TRP A 30 -21.36 -6.36 10.19
C TRP A 30 -19.88 -6.72 10.21
N LYS A 31 -19.52 -7.74 9.42
CA LYS A 31 -18.16 -8.25 9.32
C LYS A 31 -17.69 -8.37 7.89
N VAL A 32 -16.38 -8.21 7.72
CA VAL A 32 -15.63 -8.64 6.55
C VAL A 32 -14.73 -9.77 7.03
N GLY A 33 -15.13 -11.00 6.71
CA GLY A 33 -14.49 -12.18 7.29
C GLY A 33 -14.63 -12.20 8.82
N ASN A 34 -13.50 -12.29 9.53
CA ASN A 34 -13.43 -12.28 10.99
C ASN A 34 -13.39 -10.87 11.61
N ASN A 35 -13.17 -9.83 10.79
CA ASN A 35 -12.99 -8.46 11.26
C ASN A 35 -14.31 -7.66 11.21
N PRO A 36 -14.55 -6.73 12.15
CA PRO A 36 -15.66 -5.79 12.05
C PRO A 36 -15.55 -4.97 10.76
N ALA A 37 -16.65 -4.86 10.01
CA ALA A 37 -16.67 -4.07 8.78
C ALA A 37 -16.25 -2.61 9.01
N PRO A 38 -16.64 -1.92 10.10
CA PRO A 38 -16.14 -0.57 10.39
C PRO A 38 -14.62 -0.48 10.51
N ALA A 39 -13.96 -1.49 11.09
CA ALA A 39 -12.49 -1.49 11.23
C ALA A 39 -11.80 -1.60 9.86
N VAL A 40 -12.35 -2.40 8.94
CA VAL A 40 -11.85 -2.48 7.56
C VAL A 40 -12.07 -1.17 6.80
N LEU A 41 -13.21 -0.51 7.02
CA LEU A 41 -13.50 0.79 6.42
C LEU A 41 -12.58 1.90 6.98
N ASP A 42 -12.22 1.83 8.26
CA ASP A 42 -11.27 2.77 8.87
C ASP A 42 -9.87 2.64 8.24
N LEU A 43 -9.39 1.42 8.01
CA LEU A 43 -8.16 1.19 7.25
C LEU A 43 -8.28 1.77 5.83
N ALA A 44 -9.37 1.47 5.12
CA ALA A 44 -9.60 1.97 3.77
C ALA A 44 -9.58 3.51 3.70
N ARG A 45 -10.13 4.19 4.71
CA ARG A 45 -10.09 5.65 4.85
C ARG A 45 -8.66 6.17 4.93
N HIS A 46 -7.82 5.54 5.76
CA HIS A 46 -6.43 5.93 5.93
C HIS A 46 -5.61 5.75 4.66
N MET A 47 -5.78 4.63 3.96
CA MET A 47 -5.11 4.39 2.69
C MET A 47 -5.54 5.42 1.62
N LEU A 48 -6.85 5.68 1.51
CA LEU A 48 -7.40 6.68 0.60
C LEU A 48 -6.87 8.09 0.89
N GLU A 49 -6.89 8.51 2.15
CA GLU A 49 -6.42 9.82 2.57
C GLU A 49 -4.92 9.97 2.32
N GLY A 50 -4.13 8.94 2.63
CA GLY A 50 -2.70 8.92 2.39
C GLY A 50 -2.32 9.13 0.93
N GLU A 51 -2.91 8.34 0.03
CA GLU A 51 -2.70 8.49 -1.41
C GLU A 51 -3.14 9.87 -1.93
N LEU A 52 -4.23 10.43 -1.39
CA LEU A 52 -4.79 11.70 -1.83
C LEU A 52 -3.97 12.90 -1.35
N LEU A 53 -3.59 12.93 -0.07
CA LEU A 53 -2.72 13.97 0.49
C LEU A 53 -1.38 14.01 -0.23
N TRP A 54 -0.82 12.85 -0.57
CA TRP A 54 0.41 12.79 -1.35
C TRP A 54 0.20 13.46 -2.72
N ARG A 55 -0.95 13.20 -3.35
CA ARG A 55 -1.25 13.82 -4.65
C ARG A 55 -1.54 15.32 -4.55
N GLU A 56 -2.02 15.79 -3.41
CA GLU A 56 -2.28 17.21 -3.13
C GLU A 56 -1.03 17.97 -2.66
N GLY A 57 0.09 17.30 -2.43
CA GLY A 57 1.36 17.91 -2.03
C GLY A 57 1.63 17.85 -0.52
N ASP A 58 0.68 17.39 0.30
CA ASP A 58 0.87 17.24 1.73
C ASP A 58 1.57 15.90 2.05
N ARG A 59 2.89 15.89 1.94
CA ARG A 59 3.73 14.72 2.23
C ARG A 59 3.63 14.27 3.69
N ALA A 60 3.62 15.22 4.62
CA ALA A 60 3.60 14.91 6.05
C ALA A 60 2.28 14.23 6.43
N GLY A 61 1.14 14.81 6.00
CA GLY A 61 -0.17 14.22 6.20
C GLY A 61 -0.32 12.87 5.50
N ALA A 62 0.20 12.75 4.27
CA ALA A 62 0.14 11.50 3.50
C ALA A 62 0.79 10.32 4.23
N PHE A 63 2.06 10.48 4.63
CA PHE A 63 2.80 9.39 5.26
C PHE A 63 2.27 9.08 6.66
N ALA A 64 1.80 10.08 7.40
CA ALA A 64 1.13 9.85 8.69
C ALA A 64 -0.18 9.06 8.53
N ALA A 65 -0.97 9.32 7.48
CA ALA A 65 -2.19 8.58 7.20
C ALA A 65 -1.90 7.12 6.80
N LEU A 66 -0.87 6.89 5.97
CA LEU A 66 -0.46 5.55 5.54
C LEU A 66 0.11 4.72 6.69
N GLU A 67 0.94 5.32 7.54
CA GLU A 67 1.45 4.68 8.76
C GLU A 67 0.29 4.28 9.69
N ALA A 68 -0.68 5.19 9.91
CA ALA A 68 -1.86 4.89 10.71
C ALA A 68 -2.70 3.74 10.12
N GLY A 69 -2.86 3.71 8.79
CA GLY A 69 -3.53 2.62 8.08
C GLY A 69 -2.80 1.28 8.23
N ALA A 70 -1.48 1.27 8.07
CA ALA A 70 -0.65 0.08 8.27
C ALA A 70 -0.74 -0.44 9.72
N ARG A 71 -0.76 0.45 10.72
CA ARG A 71 -0.95 0.04 12.12
C ARG A 71 -2.33 -0.59 12.37
N LEU A 72 -3.39 -0.05 11.75
CA LEU A 72 -4.73 -0.65 11.84
C LEU A 72 -4.78 -2.02 11.15
N GLU A 73 -4.14 -2.15 10.00
CA GLU A 73 -3.90 -3.44 9.34
C GLU A 73 -3.13 -4.39 10.26
N ASP A 74 -2.21 -3.85 11.05
CA ASP A 74 -1.44 -4.61 12.03
C ASP A 74 -2.26 -5.17 13.20
N GLU A 75 -3.38 -4.54 13.51
CA GLU A 75 -4.27 -4.94 14.60
C GLU A 75 -5.40 -5.88 14.13
N MET A 76 -5.54 -6.11 12.82
CA MET A 76 -6.60 -6.97 12.28
C MET A 76 -6.42 -8.45 12.66
N VAL A 77 -7.54 -9.13 12.85
CA VAL A 77 -7.57 -10.59 13.03
C VAL A 77 -7.19 -11.24 11.71
N TYR A 78 -6.24 -12.17 11.77
CA TYR A 78 -5.82 -12.97 10.62
C TYR A 78 -7.02 -13.66 9.95
N ASP A 79 -7.08 -13.60 8.62
CA ASP A 79 -8.15 -14.22 7.82
C ASP A 79 -7.66 -14.59 6.41
N GLU A 80 -8.30 -15.56 5.78
CA GLU A 80 -7.99 -16.03 4.42
C GLU A 80 -9.28 -16.12 3.57
N PRO A 81 -9.55 -15.14 2.67
CA PRO A 81 -8.71 -13.99 2.33
C PRO A 81 -8.71 -12.89 3.41
N PRO A 82 -7.67 -12.04 3.47
CA PRO A 82 -7.62 -10.93 4.41
C PRO A 82 -8.77 -9.95 4.16
N GLY A 83 -9.27 -9.34 5.23
CA GLY A 83 -10.37 -8.37 5.15
C GLY A 83 -10.04 -7.14 4.29
N TRP A 84 -8.74 -6.83 4.18
CA TRP A 84 -8.19 -5.87 3.24
C TRP A 84 -7.14 -6.55 2.36
N MET A 85 -7.38 -6.61 1.04
CA MET A 85 -6.55 -7.40 0.12
C MET A 85 -5.37 -6.62 -0.48
N GLN A 86 -5.33 -5.29 -0.33
CA GLN A 86 -4.27 -4.45 -0.91
C GLN A 86 -3.45 -3.82 0.23
N PRO A 87 -2.38 -4.48 0.71
CA PRO A 87 -1.64 -4.02 1.89
C PRO A 87 -1.30 -2.53 1.85
N VAL A 88 -1.54 -1.82 2.94
CA VAL A 88 -1.29 -0.36 3.01
C VAL A 88 0.20 -0.06 2.80
N ARG A 89 1.06 -0.98 3.25
CA ARG A 89 2.51 -0.92 3.08
C ARG A 89 2.95 -0.89 1.62
N HIS A 90 2.18 -1.46 0.68
CA HIS A 90 2.47 -1.35 -0.75
C HIS A 90 2.37 0.10 -1.21
N ALA A 91 1.26 0.77 -0.92
CA ALA A 91 1.09 2.18 -1.27
C ALA A 91 2.08 3.09 -0.52
N TRP A 92 2.33 2.81 0.75
CA TRP A 92 3.28 3.57 1.55
C TRP A 92 4.71 3.50 0.99
N GLY A 93 5.23 2.30 0.76
CA GLY A 93 6.57 2.12 0.19
C GLY A 93 6.68 2.72 -1.22
N ALA A 94 5.67 2.52 -2.07
CA ALA A 94 5.63 3.06 -3.43
C ALA A 94 5.68 4.60 -3.44
N LEU A 95 4.94 5.25 -2.56
CA LEU A 95 4.93 6.72 -2.47
C LEU A 95 6.18 7.30 -1.80
N LEU A 96 6.88 6.52 -0.97
CA LEU A 96 8.22 6.88 -0.47
C LEU A 96 9.26 6.81 -1.59
N MET A 97 9.22 5.76 -2.42
CA MET A 97 10.09 5.65 -3.61
C MET A 97 9.86 6.81 -4.58
N ALA A 98 8.59 7.15 -4.84
CA ALA A 98 8.21 8.30 -5.66
C ALA A 98 8.70 9.66 -5.12
N ASP A 99 9.01 9.75 -3.82
CA ASP A 99 9.47 10.95 -3.13
C ASP A 99 10.99 10.95 -2.88
N ASP A 100 11.74 10.03 -3.52
CA ASP A 100 13.20 9.85 -3.37
C ASP A 100 13.62 9.52 -1.92
N ARG A 101 12.82 8.70 -1.22
CA ARG A 101 13.05 8.29 0.18
C ARG A 101 13.31 6.77 0.32
N PRO A 102 14.33 6.22 -0.36
CA PRO A 102 14.50 4.77 -0.45
C PRO A 102 14.88 4.09 0.87
N VAL A 103 15.58 4.78 1.78
CA VAL A 103 15.94 4.22 3.11
C VAL A 103 14.71 3.93 3.96
N GLU A 104 13.70 4.80 3.86
CA GLU A 104 12.47 4.64 4.62
C GLU A 104 11.52 3.64 3.93
N ALA A 105 11.49 3.64 2.59
CA ALA A 105 10.76 2.63 1.83
C ALA A 105 11.25 1.22 2.17
N GLU A 106 12.56 1.01 2.28
CA GLU A 106 13.13 -0.26 2.72
C GLU A 106 12.58 -0.70 4.08
N GLN A 107 12.48 0.21 5.07
CA GLN A 107 11.93 -0.12 6.39
C GLN A 107 10.49 -0.61 6.27
N VAL A 108 9.67 0.10 5.50
CA VAL A 108 8.27 -0.28 5.24
C VAL A 108 8.17 -1.68 4.63
N TYR A 109 9.02 -2.00 3.65
CA TYR A 109 8.99 -3.29 2.96
C TYR A 109 9.55 -4.44 3.79
N ARG A 110 10.53 -4.20 4.66
CA ARG A 110 11.10 -5.24 5.53
C ARG A 110 10.15 -5.72 6.62
N ASP A 111 9.17 -4.90 7.00
CA ASP A 111 8.14 -5.29 7.96
C ASP A 111 7.08 -6.25 7.36
N ASP A 112 6.90 -6.27 6.04
CA ASP A 112 5.84 -7.05 5.39
C ASP A 112 6.08 -8.58 5.40
N PRO A 113 7.30 -9.11 5.14
CA PRO A 113 7.57 -10.56 5.18
C PRO A 113 7.26 -11.26 6.51
N GLU A 114 7.21 -10.54 7.64
CA GLU A 114 6.80 -11.12 8.92
C GLU A 114 5.33 -11.57 8.91
N ARG A 115 4.52 -10.96 8.06
CA ARG A 115 3.06 -11.13 7.98
C ARG A 115 2.63 -11.84 6.71
N HIS A 116 3.30 -11.51 5.61
CA HIS A 116 3.06 -12.07 4.29
C HIS A 116 4.36 -12.65 3.72
N PRO A 117 4.78 -13.85 4.18
CA PRO A 117 5.94 -14.52 3.62
C PRO A 117 5.82 -14.64 2.10
N ASP A 118 6.92 -14.34 1.39
CA ASP A 118 7.00 -14.38 -0.07
C ASP A 118 6.01 -13.46 -0.82
N ASN A 119 5.60 -12.33 -0.20
CA ASN A 119 4.82 -11.31 -0.90
C ASN A 119 5.63 -10.62 -2.01
N GLY A 120 5.42 -11.04 -3.26
CA GLY A 120 6.15 -10.52 -4.42
C GLY A 120 6.09 -9.00 -4.57
N TRP A 121 4.96 -8.36 -4.23
CA TRP A 121 4.83 -6.90 -4.35
C TRP A 121 5.74 -6.15 -3.37
N SER A 122 5.86 -6.64 -2.14
CA SER A 122 6.78 -6.06 -1.16
C SER A 122 8.24 -6.36 -1.50
N LEU A 123 8.53 -7.59 -1.95
CA LEU A 123 9.86 -7.97 -2.41
C LEU A 123 10.35 -7.14 -3.61
N LEU A 124 9.45 -6.79 -4.54
CA LEU A 124 9.72 -5.87 -5.64
C LEU A 124 10.16 -4.51 -5.12
N GLY A 125 9.35 -3.90 -4.25
CA GLY A 125 9.66 -2.60 -3.67
C GLY A 125 10.93 -2.62 -2.82
N LEU A 126 11.20 -3.71 -2.09
CA LEU A 126 12.44 -3.88 -1.32
C LEU A 126 13.66 -3.90 -2.23
N ARG A 127 13.62 -4.65 -3.34
CA ARG A 127 14.70 -4.67 -4.33
C ARG A 127 14.96 -3.26 -4.86
N GLU A 128 13.92 -2.56 -5.30
CA GLU A 128 14.02 -1.21 -5.87
C GLU A 128 14.59 -0.20 -4.86
N ALA A 129 14.15 -0.27 -3.60
CA ALA A 129 14.66 0.57 -2.51
C ALA A 129 16.15 0.31 -2.23
N LEU A 130 16.60 -0.95 -2.29
CA LEU A 130 18.00 -1.33 -2.08
C LEU A 130 18.89 -0.91 -3.26
N GLU A 131 18.40 -1.04 -4.50
CA GLU A 131 19.09 -0.58 -5.70
C GLU A 131 19.29 0.94 -5.69
N ALA A 132 18.26 1.70 -5.33
CA ALA A 132 18.33 3.16 -5.20
C ALA A 132 19.36 3.60 -4.15
N GLN A 133 19.63 2.77 -3.14
CA GLN A 133 20.68 2.99 -2.15
C GLN A 133 22.08 2.49 -2.58
N GLY A 134 22.21 1.84 -3.74
CA GLY A 134 23.46 1.23 -4.21
C GLY A 134 23.85 -0.06 -3.48
N ARG A 135 22.92 -0.70 -2.75
CA ARG A 135 23.16 -1.93 -1.96
C ARG A 135 22.93 -3.18 -2.80
N THR A 136 23.69 -3.32 -3.88
CA THR A 136 23.49 -4.35 -4.91
C THR A 136 23.45 -5.77 -4.36
N GLY A 137 24.33 -6.14 -3.42
CA GLY A 137 24.36 -7.50 -2.87
C GLY A 137 23.12 -7.87 -2.05
N GLU A 138 22.40 -6.90 -1.47
CA GLU A 138 21.11 -7.15 -0.81
C GLU A 138 19.95 -7.08 -1.79
N ALA A 139 20.03 -6.19 -2.79
CA ALA A 139 19.07 -6.15 -3.89
C ALA A 139 19.03 -7.51 -4.62
N ASP A 140 20.18 -8.13 -4.90
CA ASP A 140 20.28 -9.45 -5.53
C ASP A 140 19.58 -10.54 -4.70
N GLN A 141 19.63 -10.43 -3.37
CA GLN A 141 18.95 -11.37 -2.47
C GLN A 141 17.43 -11.17 -2.50
N ALA A 142 16.98 -9.92 -2.50
CA ALA A 142 15.56 -9.59 -2.65
C ALA A 142 15.04 -10.04 -4.02
N ASP A 143 15.81 -9.85 -5.09
CA ASP A 143 15.46 -10.28 -6.45
C ASP A 143 15.38 -11.82 -6.58
N ALA A 144 16.30 -12.55 -5.94
CA ALA A 144 16.23 -13.99 -5.88
C ALA A 144 14.98 -14.49 -5.12
N ALA A 145 14.55 -13.79 -4.06
CA ALA A 145 13.31 -14.09 -3.36
C ALA A 145 12.08 -13.75 -4.21
N LEU A 146 12.10 -12.59 -4.88
CA LEU A 146 11.07 -12.13 -5.80
C LEU A 146 10.83 -13.13 -6.93
N THR A 147 11.90 -13.60 -7.57
CA THR A 147 11.87 -14.60 -8.64
C THR A 147 11.20 -15.90 -8.17
N ARG A 148 11.44 -16.33 -6.92
CA ARG A 148 10.77 -17.50 -6.36
C ARG A 148 9.29 -17.23 -6.08
N ALA A 149 8.96 -16.08 -5.48
CA ALA A 149 7.59 -15.68 -5.18
C ALA A 149 6.72 -15.59 -6.45
N TRP A 150 7.29 -15.08 -7.54
CA TRP A 150 6.60 -14.84 -8.82
C TRP A 150 6.94 -15.82 -9.94
N PHE A 151 7.43 -17.02 -9.64
CA PHE A 151 7.83 -17.99 -10.67
C PHE A 151 6.71 -18.40 -11.66
N ARG A 152 5.44 -18.16 -11.33
CA ARG A 152 4.26 -18.38 -12.19
C ARG A 152 3.55 -17.10 -12.62
N ALA A 153 4.09 -15.93 -12.28
CA ALA A 153 3.48 -14.67 -12.68
C ALA A 153 3.58 -14.51 -14.20
N GLU A 154 2.46 -14.18 -14.85
CA GLU A 154 2.41 -13.89 -16.28
C GLU A 154 2.69 -12.41 -16.57
N VAL A 155 2.62 -11.57 -15.53
CA VAL A 155 2.84 -10.12 -15.59
C VAL A 155 3.78 -9.74 -14.47
N GLU A 156 4.82 -8.98 -14.81
CA GLU A 156 5.75 -8.38 -13.86
C GLU A 156 5.33 -6.92 -13.62
N PRO A 157 4.82 -6.58 -12.43
CA PRO A 157 4.53 -5.20 -12.10
C PRO A 157 5.82 -4.38 -11.99
N ARG A 158 5.72 -3.07 -12.21
CA ARG A 158 6.84 -2.11 -12.19
C ARG A 158 6.98 -1.34 -10.87
N SER A 159 6.11 -1.63 -9.92
CA SER A 159 6.05 -1.01 -8.60
C SER A 159 5.25 -1.92 -7.68
N SER A 160 5.49 -1.80 -6.37
CA SER A 160 4.64 -2.44 -5.36
C SER A 160 3.19 -1.90 -5.39
N CYS A 161 2.96 -0.70 -5.94
CA CYS A 161 1.63 -0.11 -6.08
C CYS A 161 1.55 0.87 -7.27
N PHE A 162 0.53 0.73 -8.12
CA PHE A 162 0.27 1.67 -9.22
C PHE A 162 -0.22 3.07 -8.78
N CYS A 163 -0.26 3.32 -7.47
CA CYS A 163 -0.37 4.66 -6.90
C CYS A 163 0.93 5.47 -7.08
N GLU A 164 2.07 4.82 -7.29
CA GLU A 164 3.32 5.47 -7.68
C GLU A 164 3.17 6.15 -9.06
N PRO A 165 3.47 7.46 -9.16
CA PRO A 165 3.42 8.17 -10.44
C PRO A 165 4.36 7.54 -11.47
N GLY A 166 3.83 7.28 -12.67
CA GLY A 166 4.60 6.70 -13.78
C GLY A 166 4.75 5.17 -13.74
N ALA A 167 4.27 4.51 -12.69
CA ALA A 167 4.31 3.05 -12.57
C ALA A 167 3.23 2.32 -13.38
N ALA A 168 2.20 3.04 -13.86
CA ALA A 168 1.11 2.45 -14.63
C ALA A 168 1.63 1.74 -15.90
N LEU A 169 1.15 0.51 -16.12
CA LEU A 169 1.45 -0.23 -17.34
C LEU A 169 0.78 0.46 -18.55
N PRO A 170 1.46 0.50 -19.71
CA PRO A 170 0.92 1.11 -20.94
C PRO A 170 -0.29 0.38 -21.51
#